data_AF-A0A534EN90-F1
#
_entry.id   AF-A0A534EN90-F1
#
_cell.length_a   1.000
_cell.length_b   1.000
_cell.length_c   1.000
_cell.angle_alpha   90.00
_cell.angle_beta   90.00
_cell.angle_gamma   90.00
#
_symmetry.space_group_name_H-M   'P 1'
#
loop_
_entity.id
_entity.type
_entity.pdbx_description
1 polymer ?
#
loop_
_entity_poly.entity_id
_entity_poly.type
_entity_poly.pdbx_seq_one_letter_code
_entity_poly.pdbx_strand_id
1 'polypeptide(L)'
;LELLVYVPMGDPIKVTRLKIHNSSQRSRRLSVTAYAEWVLGASRAASAPFILTAIDPETNAMFAHNPWSTPFGSYMAFADLGGKQTQWTADRREFLGRHGTLDSPAALTRQAPLSKRVGAGLDPCCALQTSVDL
;
A
#
# COMPACT_ATOMS: atom_id res chain seq x y z
N LEU A 1 -11.49 -16.20 7.30
CA LEU A 1 -10.34 -15.43 6.78
C LEU A 1 -9.22 -15.58 7.79
N GLU A 2 -8.00 -15.89 7.34
CA GLU A 2 -6.82 -16.07 8.21
C GLU A 2 -5.73 -15.08 7.77
N LEU A 3 -5.16 -14.35 8.71
CA LEU A 3 -4.05 -13.43 8.48
C LEU A 3 -2.86 -13.83 9.35
N LEU A 4 -1.73 -14.14 8.72
CA LEU A 4 -0.46 -14.35 9.40
C LEU A 4 0.45 -13.14 9.12
N VAL A 5 1.06 -12.59 10.17
CA VAL A 5 2.03 -11.49 10.06
C VAL A 5 3.30 -11.88 10.82
N TYR A 6 4.45 -11.72 10.17
CA TYR A 6 5.75 -12.00 10.79
C TYR A 6 6.88 -11.21 10.11
N VAL A 7 8.06 -11.23 10.73
CA VAL A 7 9.31 -10.70 10.19
C VAL A 7 10.30 -11.88 10.12
N PRO A 8 10.84 -12.22 8.94
CA PRO A 8 11.90 -13.22 8.85
C PRO A 8 13.15 -12.77 9.64
N MET A 9 13.89 -13.72 10.22
CA MET A 9 15.07 -13.39 11.03
C MET A 9 16.24 -12.80 10.23
N GLY A 10 16.34 -13.15 8.94
CA GLY A 10 17.44 -12.72 8.07
C GLY A 10 17.14 -11.50 7.20
N ASP A 11 15.88 -11.11 7.09
CA ASP A 11 15.43 -10.10 6.13
C ASP A 11 14.62 -9.00 6.83
N PRO A 12 14.95 -7.72 6.63
CA PRO A 12 14.25 -6.59 7.26
C PRO A 12 12.90 -6.31 6.57
N ILE A 13 12.05 -7.33 6.45
CA ILE A 13 10.77 -7.28 5.75
C ILE A 13 9.64 -7.75 6.64
N LYS A 14 8.51 -7.06 6.60
CA LYS A 14 7.26 -7.56 7.19
C LYS A 14 6.51 -8.36 6.13
N VAL A 15 6.24 -9.62 6.42
CA VAL A 15 5.43 -10.49 5.58
C VAL A 15 4.02 -10.61 6.14
N THR A 16 3.04 -10.39 5.28
CA THR A 16 1.61 -10.56 5.59
C THR A 16 1.03 -11.59 4.63
N ARG A 17 0.56 -12.73 5.15
CA ARG A 17 -0.09 -13.78 4.36
C ARG A 17 -1.58 -13.84 4.67
N LEU A 18 -2.39 -13.49 3.68
CA LEU A 18 -3.85 -13.56 3.75
C LEU A 18 -4.36 -14.83 3.07
N LYS A 19 -5.13 -15.64 3.80
CA LYS A 19 -5.89 -16.76 3.22
C LYS A 19 -7.38 -16.46 3.27
N ILE A 20 -8.03 -16.64 2.13
CA ILE A 20 -9.47 -16.46 1.95
C ILE A 20 -10.05 -17.77 1.43
N HIS A 21 -11.15 -18.21 2.04
CA HIS A 21 -11.86 -19.41 1.63
C HIS A 21 -13.32 -19.02 1.36
N ASN A 22 -13.82 -19.38 0.18
CA ASN A 22 -15.23 -19.23 -0.17
C ASN A 22 -15.99 -20.47 0.29
N SER A 23 -16.72 -20.34 1.39
CA SER A 23 -17.57 -21.42 1.94
C SER A 23 -18.98 -21.43 1.34
N SER A 24 -19.24 -20.64 0.30
CA SER A 24 -20.54 -20.57 -0.35
C SER A 24 -20.59 -21.38 -1.64
N GLN A 25 -21.80 -21.68 -2.12
CA GLN A 25 -22.02 -22.42 -3.37
C GLN A 25 -21.93 -21.54 -4.63
N ARG A 26 -21.58 -20.26 -4.48
CA ARG A 26 -21.53 -19.29 -5.58
C ARG A 26 -20.12 -18.74 -5.67
N SER A 27 -19.62 -18.52 -6.89
CA SER A 27 -18.36 -17.82 -7.07
C SER A 27 -18.43 -16.41 -6.48
N ARG A 28 -17.28 -15.94 -6.00
CA ARG A 28 -17.11 -14.63 -5.37
C ARG A 28 -15.91 -13.94 -6.00
N ARG A 29 -16.13 -12.74 -6.53
CA ARG A 29 -15.06 -11.82 -6.88
C ARG A 29 -14.86 -10.83 -5.73
N LEU A 30 -13.66 -10.81 -5.16
CA LEU A 30 -13.29 -9.91 -4.07
C LEU A 30 -12.15 -9.03 -4.50
N SER A 31 -12.13 -7.77 -4.05
CA SER A 31 -10.94 -6.94 -4.06
C SER A 31 -10.20 -7.09 -2.73
N VAL A 32 -8.88 -7.19 -2.79
CA VAL A 32 -7.99 -7.19 -1.62
C VAL A 32 -7.09 -5.97 -1.75
N THR A 33 -7.10 -5.11 -0.73
CA THR A 33 -6.24 -3.92 -0.69
C THR A 33 -5.29 -4.01 0.50
N ALA A 34 -3.99 -4.00 0.24
CA ALA A 34 -2.97 -3.77 1.25
C ALA A 34 -2.78 -2.26 1.42
N TYR A 35 -2.75 -1.79 2.66
CA TYR A 35 -2.58 -0.38 2.98
C TYR A 35 -1.47 -0.17 4.02
N ALA A 36 -0.63 0.84 3.80
CA ALA A 36 0.39 1.31 4.74
C ALA A 36 0.60 2.83 4.62
N GLU A 37 1.05 3.47 5.70
CA GLU A 37 1.45 4.87 5.68
C GLU A 37 2.97 4.99 5.86
N TRP A 38 3.60 5.78 5.00
CA TRP A 38 5.05 5.97 5.04
C TRP A 38 5.43 7.01 6.09
N VAL A 39 6.40 6.67 6.94
CA VAL A 39 7.01 7.62 7.89
C VAL A 39 8.37 8.08 7.37
N LEU A 40 9.36 7.20 7.16
CA LEU A 40 10.67 7.56 6.57
C LEU A 40 11.30 8.84 7.16
N GLY A 41 11.28 8.95 8.50
CA GLY A 41 11.72 10.13 9.24
C GLY A 41 11.32 10.06 10.71
N ALA A 42 11.44 11.19 11.42
CA ALA A 42 11.08 11.27 12.84
C ALA A 42 9.57 11.15 13.10
N SER A 43 8.74 11.69 12.21
CA SER A 43 7.28 11.57 12.26
C SER A 43 6.69 11.75 10.87
N ARG A 44 5.50 11.18 10.63
CA ARG A 44 4.78 11.30 9.35
C ARG A 44 4.57 12.77 8.96
N ALA A 45 4.16 13.61 9.93
CA ALA A 45 3.86 15.02 9.66
C ALA A 45 5.11 15.78 9.18
N ALA A 46 6.28 15.48 9.73
CA ALA A 46 7.52 16.14 9.37
C ALA A 46 8.11 15.63 8.04
N SER A 47 7.90 14.36 7.71
CA SER A 47 8.53 13.72 6.56
C SER A 47 7.67 13.65 5.31
N ALA A 48 6.34 13.61 5.44
CA ALA A 48 5.41 13.37 4.34
C ALA A 48 5.67 14.25 3.09
N PRO A 49 5.96 15.55 3.20
CA PRO A 49 6.23 16.39 2.03
C PRO A 49 7.47 15.98 1.21
N PHE A 50 8.38 15.23 1.83
CA PHE A 50 9.68 14.84 1.27
C PHE A 50 9.72 13.39 0.79
N ILE A 51 8.62 12.64 0.96
CA ILE A 51 8.54 11.26 0.52
C ILE A 51 8.20 11.23 -0.97
N LEU A 52 9.08 10.59 -1.73
CA LEU A 52 8.92 10.32 -3.13
C LEU A 52 8.52 8.86 -3.29
N THR A 53 7.48 8.61 -4.09
CA THR A 53 7.02 7.25 -4.39
C THR A 53 7.19 6.93 -5.87
N ALA A 54 7.42 5.67 -6.19
CA ALA A 54 7.49 5.17 -7.57
C ALA A 54 6.95 3.75 -7.65
N ILE A 55 6.57 3.30 -8.84
CA ILE A 55 6.43 1.88 -9.12
C ILE A 55 7.72 1.43 -9.78
N ASP A 56 8.33 0.39 -9.21
CA ASP A 56 9.46 -0.28 -9.82
C ASP A 56 9.00 -1.08 -11.05
N PRO A 57 9.55 -0.82 -12.26
CA PRO A 57 9.07 -1.46 -13.48
C PRO A 57 9.40 -2.96 -13.56
N GLU A 58 10.41 -3.44 -12.83
CA GLU A 58 10.84 -4.84 -12.87
C GLU A 58 9.95 -5.72 -11.98
N THR A 59 9.66 -5.27 -10.77
CA THR A 59 8.92 -6.04 -9.76
C THR A 59 7.47 -5.60 -9.60
N ASN A 60 7.09 -4.44 -10.15
CA ASN A 60 5.82 -3.74 -9.93
C ASN A 60 5.60 -3.30 -8.47
N ALA A 61 6.61 -3.42 -7.59
CA ALA A 61 6.53 -2.98 -6.21
C ALA A 61 6.43 -1.45 -6.11
N MET A 62 5.76 -0.95 -5.08
CA MET A 62 5.79 0.48 -4.77
C MET A 62 7.01 0.78 -3.92
N PHE A 63 7.86 1.65 -4.42
CA PHE A 63 8.99 2.22 -3.68
C PHE A 63 8.59 3.53 -3.02
N ALA A 64 9.20 3.79 -1.87
CA ALA A 64 9.10 5.04 -1.14
C ALA A 64 10.47 5.39 -0.56
N HIS A 65 10.94 6.61 -0.79
CA HIS A 65 12.19 7.10 -0.23
C HIS A 65 12.08 8.57 0.18
N ASN A 66 12.86 8.96 1.18
CA ASN A 66 12.97 10.34 1.64
C ASN A 66 14.44 10.76 1.56
N PRO A 67 14.91 11.30 0.42
CA PRO A 67 16.32 11.62 0.23
C PRO A 67 16.79 12.78 1.11
N TRP A 68 15.87 13.54 1.70
CA TRP A 68 16.17 14.64 2.63
C TRP A 68 16.29 14.19 4.09
N SER A 69 16.10 12.90 4.38
CA SER A 69 16.32 12.36 5.71
C SER A 69 17.79 12.00 5.93
N THR A 70 18.41 12.52 6.99
CA THR A 70 19.78 12.13 7.36
C THR A 70 19.91 10.63 7.68
N PRO A 71 19.03 10.01 8.50
CA PRO A 71 19.10 8.58 8.75
C PRO A 71 18.53 7.70 7.63
N PHE A 72 17.55 8.20 6.85
CA PHE A 72 16.82 7.38 5.85
C PHE A 72 17.14 7.70 4.39
N GLY A 73 17.98 8.70 4.10
CA GLY A 73 18.20 9.21 2.75
C GLY A 73 18.83 8.20 1.78
N SER A 74 19.57 7.22 2.31
CA SER A 74 20.15 6.10 1.55
C SER A 74 19.25 4.86 1.50
N TYR A 75 18.11 4.85 2.20
CA TYR A 75 17.23 3.68 2.28
C TYR A 75 16.06 3.81 1.32
N MET A 76 15.73 2.70 0.68
CA MET A 76 14.51 2.52 -0.11
C MET A 76 13.56 1.64 0.69
N ALA A 77 12.40 2.18 1.07
CA ALA A 77 11.31 1.35 1.55
C ALA A 77 10.51 0.83 0.36
N PHE A 78 9.91 -0.34 0.50
CA PHE A 78 9.06 -0.91 -0.53
C PHE A 78 7.86 -1.63 0.08
N ALA A 79 6.81 -1.75 -0.73
CA ALA A 79 5.67 -2.61 -0.48
C ALA A 79 5.24 -3.29 -1.77
N ASP A 80 4.84 -4.55 -1.65
CA ASP A 80 4.42 -5.39 -2.76
C ASP A 80 3.25 -6.28 -2.33
N LEU A 81 2.42 -6.70 -3.28
CA LEU A 81 1.32 -7.63 -3.07
C LEU A 81 1.61 -8.98 -3.77
N GLY A 82 2.87 -9.43 -3.67
CA GLY A 82 3.36 -10.63 -4.35
C GLY A 82 3.34 -10.50 -5.86
N GLY A 83 3.58 -9.30 -6.39
CA GLY A 83 3.45 -8.95 -7.81
C GLY A 83 2.02 -8.98 -8.35
N LYS A 84 1.00 -9.14 -7.49
CA LYS A 84 -0.40 -9.31 -7.91
C LYS A 84 -1.18 -8.00 -8.01
N GLN A 85 -0.64 -6.88 -7.56
CA GLN A 85 -1.29 -5.58 -7.58
C GLN A 85 -1.59 -5.16 -9.03
N THR A 86 -2.85 -4.85 -9.30
CA THR A 86 -3.32 -4.36 -10.60
C THR A 86 -3.72 -2.89 -10.57
N GLN A 87 -3.96 -2.37 -9.37
CA GLN A 87 -4.26 -0.97 -9.08
C GLN A 87 -3.51 -0.50 -7.85
N TRP A 88 -3.20 0.79 -7.79
CA TRP A 88 -2.52 1.37 -6.65
C TRP A 88 -2.81 2.87 -6.51
N THR A 89 -2.52 3.42 -5.35
CA THR A 89 -2.32 4.86 -5.17
C THR A 89 -1.30 5.11 -4.06
N ALA A 90 -0.47 6.13 -4.25
CA ALA A 90 0.38 6.71 -3.23
C ALA A 90 -0.19 8.00 -2.64
N ASP A 91 -1.46 8.33 -2.94
CA ASP A 91 -2.17 9.47 -2.36
C ASP A 91 -3.23 9.02 -1.35
N ARG A 92 -2.93 9.24 -0.08
CA ARG A 92 -3.81 8.94 1.04
C ARG A 92 -5.13 9.71 0.96
N ARG A 93 -5.13 10.92 0.41
CA ARG A 93 -6.36 11.72 0.26
C ARG A 93 -7.28 11.08 -0.76
N GLU A 94 -6.74 10.43 -1.79
CA GLU A 94 -7.52 9.62 -2.72
C GLU A 94 -8.07 8.37 -2.03
N PHE A 95 -7.22 7.68 -1.25
CA PHE A 95 -7.59 6.41 -0.64
C PHE A 95 -8.67 6.58 0.44
N LEU A 96 -8.44 7.45 1.41
CA LEU A 96 -9.42 7.71 2.48
C LEU A 96 -10.56 8.59 2.00
N GLY A 97 -10.30 9.53 1.08
CA GLY A 97 -11.28 10.53 0.68
C GLY A 97 -11.47 11.64 1.71
N ARG A 98 -12.27 12.64 1.35
CA ARG A 98 -12.63 13.73 2.25
C ARG A 98 -13.48 13.16 3.41
N HIS A 99 -13.02 13.37 4.64
CA HIS A 99 -13.65 12.85 5.87
C HIS A 99 -13.69 11.32 6.01
N GLY A 100 -13.02 10.55 5.15
CA GLY A 100 -12.95 9.10 5.33
C GLY A 100 -11.91 8.68 6.36
N THR A 101 -12.07 7.47 6.87
CA THR A 101 -11.23 6.88 7.93
C THR A 101 -10.61 5.58 7.43
N LEU A 102 -9.66 5.03 8.19
CA LEU A 102 -9.11 3.71 7.90
C LEU A 102 -10.16 2.60 8.00
N ASP A 103 -11.16 2.78 8.87
CA ASP A 103 -12.27 1.83 9.05
C ASP A 103 -13.28 1.90 7.91
N SER A 104 -13.36 3.03 7.20
CA SER A 104 -14.24 3.21 6.05
C SER A 104 -13.58 4.11 4.98
N PRO A 105 -12.56 3.61 4.26
CA PRO A 105 -11.89 4.39 3.22
C PRO A 105 -12.83 4.61 2.03
N ALA A 106 -12.98 5.85 1.57
CA ALA A 106 -13.86 6.17 0.45
C ALA A 106 -13.47 5.43 -0.85
N ALA A 107 -12.19 5.10 -1.03
CA ALA A 107 -11.75 4.35 -2.20
C ALA A 107 -12.25 2.90 -2.26
N LEU A 108 -12.64 2.30 -1.13
CA LEU A 108 -13.16 0.94 -1.08
C LEU A 108 -14.69 0.88 -1.27
N THR A 109 -15.39 2.01 -1.14
CA THR A 109 -16.84 2.08 -1.32
C THR A 109 -17.26 2.53 -2.72
N ARG A 110 -16.35 3.16 -3.48
CA ARG A 110 -16.58 3.59 -4.86
C ARG A 110 -16.30 2.47 -5.87
N GLN A 111 -16.96 2.54 -7.02
CA GLN A 111 -16.73 1.62 -8.15
C GLN A 111 -15.55 2.01 -9.05
N ALA A 112 -14.98 3.21 -8.86
CA ALA A 112 -13.86 3.67 -9.67
C ALA A 112 -12.54 2.99 -9.27
N PRO A 113 -11.62 2.72 -10.21
CA PRO A 113 -10.29 2.17 -9.90
C PRO A 113 -9.42 3.18 -9.14
N LEU A 114 -8.36 2.69 -8.46
CA LEU A 114 -7.33 3.58 -7.92
C LEU A 114 -6.57 4.27 -9.07
N SER A 115 -6.16 5.52 -8.83
CA SER A 115 -5.62 6.42 -9.86
C SER A 115 -4.28 6.00 -10.47
N LYS A 116 -3.59 5.03 -9.88
CA LYS A 116 -2.21 4.62 -10.20
C LYS A 116 -1.17 5.73 -10.01
N ARG A 117 -1.49 6.75 -9.21
CA ARG A 117 -0.57 7.86 -8.92
C ARG A 117 0.53 7.42 -7.96
N VAL A 118 1.74 7.83 -8.32
CA VAL A 118 2.97 7.84 -7.52
C VAL A 118 3.70 9.16 -7.79
N GLY A 119 4.73 9.47 -7.02
CA GLY A 119 5.58 10.65 -7.22
C GLY A 119 5.65 11.56 -6.00
N ALA A 120 6.11 12.78 -6.25
CA ALA A 120 6.27 13.84 -5.25
C ALA A 120 4.96 14.59 -4.97
N GLY A 121 4.87 15.25 -3.81
CA GLY A 121 3.79 16.22 -3.51
C GLY A 121 2.42 15.61 -3.21
N LEU A 122 2.34 14.29 -3.07
CA LEU A 122 1.14 13.59 -2.60
C LEU A 122 1.05 13.63 -1.07
N ASP A 123 -0.08 13.20 -0.51
CA ASP A 123 -0.13 12.77 0.90
C ASP A 123 0.28 11.29 0.95
N PRO A 124 1.54 10.95 1.25
CA PRO A 124 2.10 9.64 0.93
C PRO A 124 1.43 8.52 1.70
N CYS A 125 1.01 7.49 0.96
CA CYS A 125 0.67 6.17 1.48
C CYS A 125 1.14 5.09 0.51
N CYS A 126 0.84 3.86 0.85
CA CYS A 126 0.83 2.74 -0.07
C CYS A 126 -0.54 2.11 0.00
N ALA A 127 -1.29 2.15 -1.09
CA ALA A 127 -2.47 1.34 -1.28
C ALA A 127 -2.25 0.48 -2.52
N LEU A 128 -2.14 -0.84 -2.35
CA LEU A 128 -1.99 -1.82 -3.43
C LEU A 128 -3.22 -2.71 -3.47
N GLN A 129 -3.87 -2.81 -4.63
CA GLN A 129 -5.09 -3.57 -4.77
C GLN A 129 -4.95 -4.65 -5.85
N THR A 130 -5.53 -5.81 -5.58
CA THR A 130 -5.74 -6.88 -6.54
C THR A 130 -7.17 -7.42 -6.45
N SER A 131 -7.61 -8.13 -7.48
CA SER A 131 -8.89 -8.86 -7.50
C SER A 131 -8.62 -10.34 -7.43
N VAL A 132 -9.41 -11.06 -6.63
CA VAL A 132 -9.35 -12.52 -6.50
C VAL A 132 -10.72 -13.11 -6.80
N ASP A 133 -10.74 -14.15 -7.63
CA ASP A 133 -11.92 -14.98 -7.89
C ASP A 133 -11.83 -16.24 -7.03
N LEU A 134 -12.90 -16.53 -6.28
CA LEU A 134 -13.04 -17.63 -5.33
C LEU A 134 -14.35 -18.40 -5.54
#